data_AF-A0AAD6VMZ7-F1
#
_entry.id   AF-A0AAD6VMZ7-F1
#
_cell.length_a   1.000
_cell.length_b   1.000
_cell.length_c   1.000
_cell.angle_alpha   90.00
_cell.angle_beta   90.00
_cell.angle_gamma   90.00
#
_symmetry.space_group_name_H-M   'P 1'
#
loop_
_entity.id
_entity.type
_entity.pdbx_description
1 polymer ?
#
loop_
_entity_poly.entity_id
_entity_poly.type
_entity_poly.pdbx_seq_one_letter_code
_entity_poly.pdbx_strand_id
1 'polypeptide(L)'
;MSPLRSTLQRFDLSNSALLRLFYRFTLTDGTNISADYAITTFSLGVLQNDDVRAGPPYLETGGMAMGTYTKIFLQFEDKFWFDTQFALYADRERGRYPWQGLDIQGFLPGSGIVFATVTRDFSERIDAMTDAEVQAEILEVLQTMFPRWFSDPLYRDSFSNWPSGFVSPHHANVRANVGQRLWFSDEGRAESTSVSFIARTSQAWKLAQESQMHPYGCVRKPALHERHALRYLSAEGLSGFAVLGHPRVCAK
;
A
#
# COMPACT_ATOMS: atom_id res chain seq x y z
N MET A 1 0.39 -18.52 25.65
CA MET A 1 0.37 -17.41 26.64
C MET A 1 -0.92 -16.66 26.45
N SER A 2 -1.81 -16.67 27.44
CA SER A 2 -3.00 -15.79 27.41
C SER A 2 -2.53 -14.34 27.39
N PRO A 3 -3.14 -13.45 26.58
CA PRO A 3 -2.77 -12.05 26.60
C PRO A 3 -2.97 -11.49 28.01
N LEU A 4 -1.97 -10.79 28.54
CA LEU A 4 -2.13 -9.98 29.75
C LEU A 4 -3.12 -8.86 29.41
N ARG A 5 -4.39 -9.05 29.74
CA ARG A 5 -5.46 -8.06 29.52
C ARG A 5 -5.51 -7.11 30.71
N SER A 6 -4.62 -6.13 30.73
CA SER A 6 -4.62 -5.04 31.72
C SER A 6 -4.66 -3.71 30.99
N THR A 7 -5.87 -3.22 30.68
CA THR A 7 -6.08 -1.93 30.02
C THR A 7 -6.27 -0.84 31.08
N LEU A 8 -5.47 0.22 31.00
CA LEU A 8 -5.56 1.38 31.90
C LEU A 8 -6.76 2.24 31.55
N GLN A 9 -7.56 2.63 32.55
CA GLN A 9 -8.69 3.54 32.38
C GLN A 9 -8.35 4.98 32.78
N ARG A 10 -7.64 5.13 33.91
CA ARG A 10 -7.24 6.45 34.43
C ARG A 10 -6.02 6.36 35.32
N PHE A 11 -5.34 7.49 35.47
CA PHE A 11 -4.32 7.64 36.49
C PHE A 11 -4.29 9.06 37.07
N ASP A 12 -4.00 9.13 38.38
CA ASP A 12 -4.04 10.36 39.14
C ASP A 12 -2.82 10.46 40.07
N LEU A 13 -2.28 11.67 40.23
CA LEU A 13 -1.28 11.96 41.24
C LEU A 13 -1.96 12.12 42.60
N SER A 14 -1.58 11.31 43.58
CA SER A 14 -2.14 11.30 44.92
C SER A 14 -1.09 11.69 45.97
N ASN A 15 -1.53 12.30 47.06
CA ASN A 15 -0.69 12.64 48.20
C ASN A 15 -1.13 11.85 49.43
N SER A 16 -0.16 11.26 50.14
CA SER A 16 -0.41 10.64 51.44
C SER A 16 -0.34 11.68 52.58
N ALA A 17 -0.94 11.36 53.73
CA ALA A 17 -0.84 12.19 54.94
C ALA A 17 0.61 12.41 55.43
N LEU A 18 1.59 11.69 54.87
CA LEU A 18 3.03 11.79 55.17
C LEU A 18 3.82 12.55 54.09
N LEU A 19 3.17 13.36 53.23
CA LEU A 19 3.79 14.16 52.16
C LEU A 19 4.48 13.36 51.04
N ARG A 20 4.25 12.04 50.96
CA ARG A 20 4.73 11.23 49.83
C ARG A 20 3.73 11.31 48.67
N LEU A 21 4.22 11.78 47.52
CA LEU A 21 3.53 11.76 46.23
C LEU A 21 3.66 10.37 45.60
N PHE A 22 2.56 9.84 45.09
CA PHE A 22 2.55 8.60 44.32
C PHE A 22 1.44 8.64 43.26
N TYR A 23 1.60 7.87 42.20
CA TYR A 23 0.58 7.69 41.18
C TYR A 23 -0.35 6.53 41.54
N ARG A 24 -1.65 6.72 41.33
CA ARG A 24 -2.65 5.67 41.38
C ARG A 24 -3.19 5.42 39.98
N PHE A 25 -3.28 4.16 39.60
CA PHE A 25 -3.78 3.69 38.32
C PHE A 25 -5.03 2.87 38.56
N THR A 26 -6.11 3.14 37.82
CA THR A 26 -7.29 2.29 37.79
C THR A 26 -7.36 1.60 36.43
N LEU A 27 -7.36 0.28 36.45
CA LEU A 27 -7.58 -0.53 35.26
C LEU A 27 -9.08 -0.65 34.94
N THR A 28 -9.40 -0.99 33.70
CA THR A 28 -10.78 -1.18 33.22
C THR A 28 -11.55 -2.29 33.94
N ASP A 29 -10.85 -3.25 34.56
CA ASP A 29 -11.43 -4.31 35.40
C ASP A 29 -11.68 -3.86 36.86
N GLY A 30 -11.37 -2.60 37.19
CA GLY A 30 -11.49 -2.03 38.53
C GLY A 30 -10.27 -2.26 39.43
N THR A 31 -9.26 -3.00 38.99
CA THR A 31 -8.01 -3.21 39.73
C THR A 31 -7.28 -1.88 39.90
N ASN A 32 -6.80 -1.62 41.13
CA ASN A 32 -6.02 -0.43 41.43
C ASN A 32 -4.55 -0.78 41.67
N ILE A 33 -3.67 -0.03 41.04
CA ILE A 33 -2.21 -0.17 41.19
C ILE A 33 -1.66 1.18 41.67
N SER A 34 -0.63 1.16 42.51
CA SER A 34 0.06 2.37 42.96
C SER A 34 1.56 2.25 42.79
N ALA A 35 2.21 3.33 42.38
CA ALA A 35 3.67 3.39 42.25
C ALA A 35 4.17 4.81 42.54
N ASP A 36 5.41 4.92 43.04
CA ASP A 36 6.05 6.23 43.26
C ASP A 36 6.37 6.95 41.95
N TYR A 37 6.67 6.19 40.89
CA TYR A 37 7.06 6.68 39.57
C TYR A 37 6.25 6.01 38.47
N ALA A 38 6.08 6.73 37.36
CA ALA A 38 5.33 6.29 36.19
C ALA A 38 6.09 6.67 34.91
N ILE A 39 6.12 5.76 33.94
CA ILE A 39 6.60 6.03 32.57
C ILE A 39 5.44 5.75 31.63
N THR A 40 5.06 6.73 30.80
CA THR A 40 4.06 6.53 29.75
C THR A 40 4.75 6.23 28.43
N THR A 41 4.24 5.21 27.75
CA THR A 41 4.62 4.79 26.39
C THR A 41 3.40 4.81 25.47
N PHE A 42 2.33 5.51 25.88
CA PHE A 42 1.18 5.69 25.02
C PHE A 42 1.59 6.33 23.71
N SER A 43 0.99 5.83 22.63
CA SER A 43 1.12 6.50 21.34
C SER A 43 0.53 7.90 21.45
N LEU A 44 1.04 8.81 20.61
CA LEU A 44 0.49 10.15 20.51
C LEU A 44 -1.03 10.13 20.24
N GLY A 45 -1.50 9.18 19.42
CA GLY A 45 -2.93 8.99 19.15
C GLY A 45 -3.75 8.70 20.41
N VAL A 46 -3.27 7.84 21.31
CA VAL A 46 -3.96 7.57 22.60
C VAL A 46 -3.95 8.81 23.50
N LEU A 47 -2.87 9.60 23.50
CA LEU A 47 -2.77 10.84 24.27
C LEU A 47 -3.62 11.99 23.70
N GLN A 48 -3.96 11.93 22.41
CA GLN A 48 -4.83 12.91 21.73
C GLN A 48 -6.32 12.59 21.85
N ASN A 49 -6.66 11.40 22.36
CA ASN A 49 -8.03 10.93 22.54
C ASN A 49 -8.35 10.75 24.04
N ASP A 50 -9.63 10.52 24.34
CA ASP A 50 -10.13 10.35 25.71
C ASP A 50 -10.04 8.91 26.23
N ASP A 51 -9.21 8.06 25.59
CA ASP A 51 -9.07 6.63 25.92
C ASP A 51 -8.55 6.41 27.34
N VAL A 52 -7.69 7.30 27.82
CA VAL A 52 -7.11 7.26 29.17
C VAL A 52 -7.27 8.61 29.83
N ARG A 53 -8.05 8.64 30.90
CA ARG A 53 -8.26 9.86 31.68
C ARG A 53 -7.03 10.11 32.55
N ALA A 54 -6.10 10.90 32.02
CA ALA A 54 -4.85 11.27 32.66
C ALA A 54 -4.92 12.71 33.21
N GLY A 55 -4.64 12.90 34.51
CA GLY A 55 -4.07 14.16 35.01
C GLY A 55 -2.54 14.14 34.87
N PRO A 56 -1.77 15.25 34.99
CA PRO A 56 -2.10 16.69 35.12
C PRO A 56 -2.17 17.45 33.77
N PRO A 57 -2.53 18.75 33.74
CA PRO A 57 -2.98 19.49 32.54
C PRO A 57 -1.91 19.86 31.48
N TYR A 58 -0.73 19.23 31.45
CA TYR A 58 0.43 19.72 30.69
C TYR A 58 0.80 18.94 29.42
N LEU A 59 0.08 17.88 29.05
CA LEU A 59 0.36 17.17 27.80
C LEU A 59 -0.25 17.90 26.60
N GLU A 60 0.28 19.09 26.30
CA GLU A 60 0.00 19.74 25.02
C GLU A 60 0.70 19.00 23.89
N THR A 61 -0.07 18.27 23.09
CA THR A 61 0.44 17.49 21.94
C THR A 61 0.85 18.36 20.74
N GLY A 62 0.82 19.69 20.88
CA GLY A 62 1.58 20.63 20.04
C GLY A 62 1.29 20.55 18.54
N GLY A 63 0.03 20.41 18.12
CA GLY A 63 -0.35 20.36 16.69
C GLY A 63 0.22 19.18 15.91
N MET A 64 0.86 18.22 16.58
CA MET A 64 1.39 17.01 15.95
C MET A 64 0.23 16.16 15.42
N ALA A 65 0.38 15.59 14.24
CA ALA A 65 -0.61 14.70 13.64
C ALA A 65 -0.02 13.28 13.53
N MET A 66 -0.82 12.28 13.89
CA MET A 66 -0.46 10.89 13.67
C MET A 66 -0.46 10.58 12.16
N GLY A 67 0.65 10.02 11.68
CA GLY A 67 0.75 9.51 10.33
C GLY A 67 0.22 8.08 10.26
N THR A 68 -0.76 7.83 9.40
CA THR A 68 -1.33 6.49 9.18
C THR A 68 -0.74 5.86 7.92
N TYR A 69 -0.23 4.65 8.05
CA TYR A 69 0.17 3.81 6.92
C TYR A 69 -0.14 2.34 7.19
N THR A 70 -0.52 1.60 6.16
CA THR A 70 -0.83 0.17 6.22
C THR A 70 0.10 -0.57 5.27
N LYS A 71 0.67 -1.68 5.73
CA LYS A 71 1.45 -2.60 4.90
C LYS A 71 0.63 -3.86 4.63
N ILE A 72 0.47 -4.21 3.36
CA ILE A 72 -0.28 -5.38 2.93
C ILE A 72 0.70 -6.39 2.36
N PHE A 73 0.91 -7.49 3.06
CA PHE A 73 1.83 -8.55 2.66
C PHE A 73 1.10 -9.66 1.90
N LEU A 74 1.66 -10.07 0.77
CA LEU A 74 1.17 -11.16 -0.06
C LEU A 74 2.27 -12.19 -0.21
N GLN A 75 1.94 -13.45 0.05
CA GLN A 75 2.84 -14.58 -0.16
C GLN A 75 2.35 -15.46 -1.31
N PHE A 76 3.25 -15.75 -2.24
CA PHE A 76 3.04 -16.60 -3.40
C PHE A 76 4.00 -17.78 -3.40
N GLU A 77 3.63 -18.86 -4.10
CA GLU A 77 4.50 -20.03 -4.29
C GLU A 77 5.65 -19.71 -5.26
N ASP A 78 5.33 -19.04 -6.36
CA ASP A 78 6.29 -18.64 -7.39
C ASP A 78 6.44 -17.13 -7.46
N LYS A 79 7.70 -16.68 -7.61
CA LYS A 79 8.03 -15.27 -7.84
C LYS A 79 7.83 -14.91 -9.32
N PHE A 80 6.90 -13.99 -9.60
CA PHE A 80 6.58 -13.51 -10.95
C PHE A 80 6.82 -12.01 -11.15
N TRP A 81 7.27 -11.30 -10.11
CA TRP A 81 7.49 -9.86 -10.11
C TRP A 81 8.98 -9.50 -10.29
N PHE A 82 9.30 -8.25 -10.00
CA PHE A 82 10.62 -7.63 -10.17
C PHE A 82 11.68 -8.10 -9.14
N ASP A 83 12.96 -7.95 -9.50
CA ASP A 83 14.12 -8.25 -8.63
C ASP A 83 14.67 -7.02 -7.88
N THR A 84 13.96 -5.90 -7.95
CA THR A 84 14.31 -4.67 -7.24
C THR A 84 13.61 -4.58 -5.89
N GLN A 85 14.14 -3.77 -4.96
CA GLN A 85 13.47 -3.54 -3.67
C GLN A 85 12.14 -2.80 -3.84
N PHE A 86 12.04 -1.90 -4.82
CA PHE A 86 10.87 -1.09 -5.10
C PHE A 86 10.44 -1.24 -6.55
N ALA A 87 9.14 -1.17 -6.79
CA ALA A 87 8.55 -0.94 -8.10
C ALA A 87 7.46 0.11 -8.03
N LEU A 88 7.37 0.91 -9.09
CA LEU A 88 6.36 1.92 -9.26
C LEU A 88 5.39 1.46 -10.34
N TYR A 89 4.10 1.52 -10.01
CA TYR A 89 3.01 1.31 -10.95
C TYR A 89 2.31 2.66 -11.17
N ALA A 90 2.15 3.05 -12.44
CA ALA A 90 1.48 4.29 -12.80
C ALA A 90 -0.03 4.04 -12.87
N ASP A 91 -0.77 4.59 -11.90
CA ASP A 91 -2.22 4.57 -11.87
C ASP A 91 -2.79 5.97 -12.14
N ARG A 92 -4.08 6.04 -12.48
CA ARG A 92 -4.80 7.32 -12.58
C ARG A 92 -4.94 7.98 -11.21
N GLU A 93 -4.93 7.19 -10.15
CA GLU A 93 -5.00 7.64 -8.78
C GLU A 93 -3.59 7.67 -8.14
N ARG A 94 -3.16 8.86 -7.72
CA ARG A 94 -1.83 9.05 -7.14
C ARG A 94 -1.70 8.29 -5.81
N GLY A 95 -0.66 7.49 -5.67
CA GLY A 95 -0.33 6.80 -4.42
C GLY A 95 -1.01 5.44 -4.25
N ARG A 96 -1.71 4.97 -5.28
CA ARG A 96 -2.33 3.65 -5.31
C ARG A 96 -1.27 2.54 -5.39
N TYR A 97 -1.00 1.92 -4.24
CA TYR A 97 -0.10 0.78 -4.02
C TYR A 97 1.33 0.91 -4.60
N PRO A 98 2.26 1.58 -3.91
CA PRO A 98 3.69 1.41 -4.17
C PRO A 98 4.14 0.01 -3.72
N TRP A 99 4.88 -0.69 -4.59
CA TRP A 99 5.22 -2.11 -4.41
C TRP A 99 6.66 -2.32 -3.94
N GLN A 100 6.85 -3.31 -3.07
CA GLN A 100 8.14 -3.67 -2.51
C GLN A 100 8.33 -5.19 -2.46
N GLY A 101 9.50 -5.66 -2.87
CA GLY A 101 9.87 -7.07 -2.78
C GLY A 101 10.60 -7.37 -1.48
N LEU A 102 10.22 -8.44 -0.77
CA LEU A 102 11.01 -9.01 0.32
C LEU A 102 11.84 -10.21 -0.12
N ASP A 103 11.41 -10.90 -1.18
CA ASP A 103 12.14 -12.00 -1.79
C ASP A 103 13.28 -11.51 -2.70
N ILE A 104 14.26 -10.86 -2.06
CA ILE A 104 15.50 -10.37 -2.66
C ILE A 104 16.66 -10.52 -1.68
N GLN A 105 17.89 -10.59 -2.19
CA GLN A 105 19.09 -10.69 -1.37
C GLN A 105 19.21 -9.51 -0.40
N GLY A 106 19.57 -9.79 0.86
CA GLY A 106 19.69 -8.77 1.91
C GLY A 106 18.39 -8.45 2.67
N PHE A 107 17.26 -9.03 2.25
CA PHE A 107 15.97 -8.94 2.95
C PHE A 107 15.55 -10.33 3.42
N LEU A 108 14.60 -10.97 2.74
CA LEU A 108 14.11 -12.31 3.07
C LEU A 108 14.05 -13.22 1.82
N PRO A 109 15.22 -13.68 1.34
CA PRO A 109 15.30 -14.52 0.14
C PRO A 109 14.55 -15.84 0.30
N GLY A 110 13.84 -16.27 -0.75
CA GLY A 110 13.04 -17.49 -0.78
C GLY A 110 11.71 -17.38 -0.04
N SER A 111 11.29 -16.18 0.37
CA SER A 111 10.03 -15.98 1.09
C SER A 111 8.78 -16.06 0.20
N GLY A 112 8.92 -15.75 -1.10
CA GLY A 112 7.79 -15.56 -1.99
C GLY A 112 6.92 -14.35 -1.60
N ILE A 113 7.46 -13.37 -0.86
CA ILE A 113 6.70 -12.23 -0.35
C ILE A 113 6.94 -10.94 -1.17
N VAL A 114 5.84 -10.34 -1.59
CA VAL A 114 5.73 -8.96 -2.08
C VAL A 114 4.72 -8.22 -1.23
N PHE A 115 4.92 -6.93 -1.01
CA PHE A 115 3.99 -6.14 -0.21
C PHE A 115 3.81 -4.73 -0.78
N ALA A 116 2.70 -4.11 -0.42
CA ALA A 116 2.42 -2.72 -0.74
C ALA A 116 2.27 -1.89 0.53
N THR A 117 2.73 -0.64 0.50
CA THR A 117 2.56 0.30 1.62
C THR A 117 1.64 1.44 1.20
N VAL A 118 0.45 1.51 1.77
CA VAL A 118 -0.50 2.60 1.54
C VAL A 118 -0.46 3.60 2.70
N THR A 119 -0.81 4.86 2.43
CA THR A 119 -0.72 5.96 3.42
C THR A 119 -1.99 6.80 3.44
N ARG A 120 -2.29 7.46 4.57
CA ARG A 120 -3.44 8.35 4.77
C ARG A 120 -4.77 7.74 4.28
N ASP A 121 -5.48 8.42 3.38
CA ASP A 121 -6.81 8.07 2.89
C ASP A 121 -6.90 6.61 2.40
N PHE A 122 -5.85 6.09 1.76
CA PHE A 122 -5.81 4.68 1.37
C PHE A 122 -5.65 3.74 2.57
N SER A 123 -4.83 4.12 3.54
CA SER A 123 -4.64 3.35 4.78
C SER A 123 -5.93 3.29 5.58
N GLU A 124 -6.62 4.43 5.74
CA GLU A 124 -7.92 4.52 6.42
C GLU A 124 -9.02 3.72 5.69
N ARG A 125 -9.06 3.80 4.35
CA ARG A 125 -10.02 3.02 3.55
C ARG A 125 -9.77 1.52 3.67
N ILE A 126 -8.51 1.11 3.58
CA ILE A 126 -8.13 -0.32 3.67
C ILE A 126 -8.42 -0.87 5.06
N ASP A 127 -8.20 -0.09 6.11
CA ASP A 127 -8.49 -0.50 7.49
C ASP A 127 -10.01 -0.70 7.74
N ALA A 128 -10.85 0.02 6.99
CA ALA A 128 -12.31 -0.14 7.03
C ALA A 128 -12.84 -1.31 6.17
N MET A 129 -11.99 -1.97 5.38
CA MET A 129 -12.36 -3.09 4.52
C MET A 129 -12.14 -4.43 5.21
N THR A 130 -12.85 -5.46 4.76
CA THR A 130 -12.56 -6.84 5.17
C THR A 130 -11.30 -7.36 4.46
N ASP A 131 -10.59 -8.30 5.08
CA ASP A 131 -9.42 -8.96 4.47
C ASP A 131 -9.72 -9.52 3.07
N ALA A 132 -10.94 -10.05 2.86
CA ALA A 132 -11.37 -10.59 1.56
C ALA A 132 -11.50 -9.49 0.49
N GLU A 133 -12.05 -8.33 0.83
CA GLU A 133 -12.15 -7.19 -0.07
C GLU A 133 -10.77 -6.62 -0.39
N VAL A 134 -9.90 -6.48 0.62
CA VAL A 134 -8.51 -6.04 0.43
C VAL A 134 -7.77 -7.00 -0.49
N GLN A 135 -7.92 -8.31 -0.26
CA GLN A 135 -7.31 -9.34 -1.09
C GLN A 135 -7.82 -9.30 -2.54
N ALA A 136 -9.12 -9.13 -2.76
CA ALA A 136 -9.69 -9.05 -4.10
C ALA A 136 -9.14 -7.82 -4.86
N GLU A 137 -9.16 -6.64 -4.22
CA GLU A 137 -8.68 -5.40 -4.83
C GLU A 137 -7.19 -5.45 -5.16
N ILE A 138 -6.35 -5.91 -4.22
CA ILE A 138 -4.90 -5.90 -4.42
C ILE A 138 -4.48 -6.90 -5.51
N LEU A 139 -5.19 -8.01 -5.65
CA LEU A 139 -4.97 -8.98 -6.71
C LEU A 139 -5.42 -8.44 -8.08
N GLU A 140 -6.49 -7.65 -8.15
CA GLU A 140 -6.90 -6.95 -9.38
C GLU A 140 -5.80 -6.00 -9.87
N VAL A 141 -5.17 -5.25 -8.96
CA VAL A 141 -4.05 -4.36 -9.30
C VAL A 141 -2.86 -5.17 -9.83
N LEU A 142 -2.48 -6.27 -9.17
CA LEU A 142 -1.41 -7.15 -9.65
C LEU A 142 -1.70 -7.77 -11.02
N GLN A 143 -2.93 -8.18 -11.27
CA GLN A 143 -3.33 -8.70 -12.59
C GLN A 143 -3.21 -7.65 -13.68
N THR A 144 -3.51 -6.39 -13.36
CA THR A 144 -3.35 -5.27 -14.29
C THR A 144 -1.88 -4.96 -14.56
N MET A 145 -1.00 -5.12 -13.57
CA MET A 145 0.45 -4.94 -13.72
C MET A 145 1.11 -6.04 -14.55
N PHE A 146 0.64 -7.28 -14.41
CA PHE A 146 1.22 -8.45 -15.05
C PHE A 146 0.19 -9.19 -15.94
N PRO A 147 -0.30 -8.54 -17.01
CA PRO A 147 -1.31 -9.13 -17.88
C PRO A 147 -0.73 -10.21 -18.79
N ARG A 148 -1.57 -11.15 -19.24
CA ARG A 148 -1.20 -12.17 -20.22
C ARG A 148 -1.48 -11.68 -21.64
N TRP A 149 -0.59 -10.86 -22.18
CA TRP A 149 -0.76 -10.21 -23.50
C TRP A 149 -1.10 -11.19 -24.65
N PHE A 150 -0.37 -12.30 -24.74
CA PHE A 150 -0.50 -13.25 -25.84
C PHE A 150 -1.88 -13.93 -25.91
N SER A 151 -2.43 -14.36 -24.76
CA SER A 151 -3.70 -15.09 -24.73
C SER A 151 -4.92 -14.18 -24.54
N ASP A 152 -4.72 -12.88 -24.31
CA ASP A 152 -5.83 -11.93 -24.19
C ASP A 152 -6.45 -11.67 -25.58
N PRO A 153 -7.75 -11.96 -25.78
CA PRO A 153 -8.39 -11.81 -27.09
C PRO A 153 -8.45 -10.36 -27.60
N LEU A 154 -8.29 -9.36 -26.73
CA LEU A 154 -8.27 -7.94 -27.09
C LEU A 154 -6.89 -7.49 -27.62
N TYR A 155 -5.81 -8.09 -27.12
CA TYR A 155 -4.44 -7.69 -27.50
C TYR A 155 -3.80 -8.67 -28.48
N ARG A 156 -4.02 -9.98 -28.27
CA ARG A 156 -3.52 -11.11 -29.06
C ARG A 156 -2.00 -11.20 -29.23
N ASP A 157 -1.24 -10.26 -28.69
CA ASP A 157 0.20 -10.28 -28.48
C ASP A 157 0.62 -9.00 -27.70
N SER A 158 1.92 -8.78 -27.53
CA SER A 158 2.48 -7.67 -26.76
C SER A 158 2.81 -6.43 -27.61
N PHE A 159 3.34 -6.62 -28.83
CA PHE A 159 3.74 -5.53 -29.72
C PHE A 159 3.84 -6.02 -31.17
N SER A 160 3.78 -5.09 -32.13
CA SER A 160 3.99 -5.42 -33.53
C SER A 160 5.48 -5.58 -33.86
N ASN A 161 5.86 -6.65 -34.55
CA ASN A 161 7.22 -6.84 -35.09
C ASN A 161 7.22 -6.77 -36.63
N TRP A 162 8.30 -6.29 -37.23
CA TRP A 162 8.46 -6.22 -38.68
C TRP A 162 9.29 -7.40 -39.17
N PRO A 163 8.68 -8.42 -39.82
CA PRO A 163 9.43 -9.54 -40.37
C PRO A 163 10.32 -9.12 -41.54
N SER A 164 11.25 -9.98 -41.95
CA SER A 164 12.21 -9.71 -43.04
C SER A 164 11.55 -9.38 -44.39
N GLY A 165 10.31 -9.81 -44.62
CA GLY A 165 9.52 -9.47 -45.82
C GLY A 165 8.68 -8.18 -45.71
N PHE A 166 8.75 -7.46 -44.58
CA PHE A 166 8.01 -6.22 -44.39
C PHE A 166 8.72 -5.05 -45.09
N VAL A 167 8.07 -4.46 -46.08
CA VAL A 167 8.61 -3.39 -46.93
C VAL A 167 7.74 -2.14 -46.85
N SER A 168 8.28 -0.98 -47.25
CA SER A 168 7.60 0.32 -47.14
C SER A 168 6.17 0.35 -47.73
N PRO A 169 5.86 -0.31 -48.86
CA PRO A 169 4.47 -0.41 -49.33
C PRO A 169 3.51 -1.07 -48.34
N HIS A 170 3.95 -2.09 -47.58
CA HIS A 170 3.13 -2.71 -46.54
C HIS A 170 2.82 -1.72 -45.42
N HIS A 171 3.81 -0.91 -45.03
CA HIS A 171 3.64 0.14 -44.03
C HIS A 171 2.69 1.26 -44.49
N ALA A 172 2.80 1.68 -45.75
CA ALA A 172 1.88 2.64 -46.37
C ALA A 172 0.44 2.11 -46.41
N ASN A 173 0.26 0.83 -46.74
CA ASN A 173 -1.06 0.19 -46.78
C ASN A 173 -1.72 0.14 -45.41
N VAL A 174 -0.99 -0.25 -44.36
CA VAL A 174 -1.58 -0.26 -43.01
C VAL A 174 -1.94 1.15 -42.55
N ARG A 175 -1.18 2.18 -42.94
CA ARG A 175 -1.45 3.60 -42.63
C ARG A 175 -2.59 4.23 -43.43
N ALA A 176 -3.03 3.63 -44.52
CA ALA A 176 -4.00 4.25 -45.41
C ALA A 176 -5.37 4.42 -44.75
N ASN A 177 -5.93 5.63 -44.83
CA ASN A 177 -7.29 5.91 -44.40
C ASN A 177 -8.29 5.36 -45.42
N VAL A 178 -9.46 4.92 -44.95
CA VAL A 178 -10.53 4.40 -45.82
C VAL A 178 -11.67 5.41 -45.89
N GLY A 179 -11.96 5.89 -47.10
CA GLY A 179 -13.14 6.71 -47.41
C GLY A 179 -13.25 8.04 -46.65
N GLN A 180 -12.13 8.59 -46.17
CA GLN A 180 -12.08 9.80 -45.31
C GLN A 180 -12.99 9.73 -44.07
N ARG A 181 -13.35 8.51 -43.63
CA ARG A 181 -14.25 8.28 -42.49
C ARG A 181 -13.70 7.26 -41.51
N LEU A 182 -12.69 6.49 -41.92
CA LEU A 182 -12.00 5.53 -41.09
C LEU A 182 -10.51 5.82 -41.12
N TRP A 183 -10.00 6.19 -39.95
CA TRP A 183 -8.58 6.36 -39.65
C TRP A 183 -8.14 5.23 -38.76
N PHE A 184 -6.87 4.89 -38.86
CA PHE A 184 -6.30 3.87 -38.01
C PHE A 184 -5.03 4.39 -37.33
N SER A 185 -5.04 4.40 -36.00
CA SER A 185 -3.91 4.82 -35.16
C SER A 185 -3.43 3.63 -34.33
N ASP A 186 -2.29 3.05 -34.70
CA ASP A 186 -1.71 1.90 -33.98
C ASP A 186 -0.17 2.02 -33.92
N GLU A 187 0.44 1.37 -32.94
CA GLU A 187 1.90 1.32 -32.76
C GLU A 187 2.60 0.76 -34.02
N GLY A 188 2.04 -0.28 -34.65
CA GLY A 188 2.64 -0.91 -35.83
C GLY A 188 2.76 0.00 -37.06
N ARG A 189 2.19 1.21 -36.99
CA ARG A 189 2.30 2.26 -38.01
C ARG A 189 3.41 3.27 -37.75
N ALA A 190 4.14 3.25 -36.63
CA ALA A 190 5.22 4.22 -36.42
C ALA A 190 6.39 3.99 -37.42
N GLU A 191 7.04 5.05 -37.91
CA GLU A 191 8.05 4.94 -39.01
C GLU A 191 9.48 4.63 -38.54
N SER A 192 9.75 4.73 -37.24
CA SER A 192 11.12 4.65 -36.73
C SER A 192 11.42 3.29 -36.12
N THR A 193 12.28 2.52 -36.80
CA THR A 193 12.99 1.39 -36.23
C THR A 193 14.06 1.87 -35.24
N SER A 194 14.11 1.21 -34.08
CA SER A 194 15.28 1.00 -33.20
C SER A 194 15.79 2.01 -32.14
N VAL A 195 15.34 3.27 -31.99
CA VAL A 195 15.90 4.14 -30.90
C VAL A 195 14.85 4.93 -30.14
N SER A 196 13.91 4.26 -29.45
CA SER A 196 13.25 4.76 -28.21
C SER A 196 12.03 3.89 -27.84
N PHE A 197 12.23 2.88 -27.01
CA PHE A 197 11.13 2.09 -26.42
C PHE A 197 10.15 2.97 -25.60
N ILE A 198 10.66 4.05 -24.98
CA ILE A 198 9.88 5.03 -24.22
C ILE A 198 9.08 6.00 -25.12
N ALA A 199 9.40 6.12 -26.42
CA ALA A 199 8.70 7.03 -27.33
C ALA A 199 7.49 6.41 -28.07
N ARG A 200 7.18 5.13 -27.84
CA ARG A 200 6.13 4.44 -28.62
C ARG A 200 4.72 4.73 -28.12
N THR A 201 4.53 4.80 -26.80
CA THR A 201 3.26 5.26 -26.21
C THR A 201 2.96 6.71 -26.59
N SER A 202 3.99 7.57 -26.64
CA SER A 202 3.83 8.97 -27.06
C SER A 202 3.56 9.10 -28.57
N GLN A 203 4.08 8.21 -29.41
CA GLN A 203 3.79 8.24 -30.86
C GLN A 203 2.39 7.72 -31.20
N ALA A 204 1.93 6.64 -30.57
CA ALA A 204 0.55 6.17 -30.72
C ALA A 204 -0.45 7.22 -30.22
N TRP A 205 -0.12 7.92 -29.13
CA TRP A 205 -0.90 9.03 -28.61
C TRP A 205 -0.91 10.25 -29.54
N LYS A 206 0.24 10.61 -30.16
CA LYS A 206 0.29 11.67 -31.20
C LYS A 206 -0.55 11.32 -32.42
N LEU A 207 -0.44 10.10 -32.95
CA LEU A 207 -1.26 9.63 -34.07
C LEU A 207 -2.75 9.60 -33.71
N ALA A 208 -3.07 9.22 -32.47
CA ALA A 208 -4.43 9.30 -31.95
C ALA A 208 -4.91 10.76 -31.84
N GLN A 209 -4.09 11.71 -31.40
CA GLN A 209 -4.42 13.14 -31.36
C GLN A 209 -4.63 13.73 -32.76
N GLU A 210 -3.76 13.40 -33.71
CA GLU A 210 -3.90 13.78 -35.11
C GLU A 210 -5.18 13.20 -35.74
N SER A 211 -5.59 12.01 -35.30
CA SER A 211 -6.85 11.36 -35.71
C SER A 211 -8.09 11.87 -34.96
N GLN A 212 -7.92 12.38 -33.72
CA GLN A 212 -8.97 12.88 -32.82
C GLN A 212 -9.34 14.35 -33.04
N MET A 213 -8.67 15.06 -33.96
CA MET A 213 -9.10 16.39 -34.41
C MET A 213 -10.44 16.38 -35.19
N HIS A 214 -11.18 15.26 -35.19
CA HIS A 214 -12.59 15.13 -35.56
C HIS A 214 -13.39 14.39 -34.45
N PRO A 215 -14.65 14.76 -34.14
CA PRO A 215 -15.10 14.82 -32.75
C PRO A 215 -15.92 13.60 -32.24
N TYR A 216 -15.80 13.37 -30.91
CA TYR A 216 -16.60 12.54 -29.97
C TYR A 216 -16.35 10.99 -30.00
N GLY A 217 -16.34 10.20 -28.91
CA GLY A 217 -16.63 10.32 -27.48
C GLY A 217 -16.40 8.98 -26.75
N CYS A 218 -16.34 8.98 -25.40
CA CYS A 218 -15.92 7.89 -24.49
C CYS A 218 -16.76 6.59 -24.49
N VAL A 219 -16.14 5.44 -24.16
CA VAL A 219 -16.80 4.16 -23.79
C VAL A 219 -16.13 3.46 -22.58
N ARG A 220 -16.97 2.87 -21.70
CA ARG A 220 -16.65 2.16 -20.43
C ARG A 220 -16.15 0.71 -20.62
N LYS A 221 -15.37 0.19 -19.66
CA LYS A 221 -14.85 -1.21 -19.60
C LYS A 221 -15.74 -2.17 -18.76
N PRO A 222 -15.75 -3.49 -19.08
CA PRO A 222 -16.26 -4.55 -18.21
C PRO A 222 -15.16 -5.26 -17.39
N ALA A 223 -15.56 -5.97 -16.33
CA ALA A 223 -14.73 -6.61 -15.29
C ALA A 223 -14.46 -8.11 -15.54
N LEU A 224 -13.39 -8.69 -14.96
CA LEU A 224 -13.07 -10.14 -15.01
C LEU A 224 -12.14 -10.68 -13.89
N HIS A 225 -12.66 -11.68 -13.16
CA HIS A 225 -12.16 -12.92 -12.50
C HIS A 225 -10.79 -13.09 -11.78
N GLU A 226 -10.90 -13.78 -10.64
CA GLU A 226 -9.99 -13.90 -9.49
C GLU A 226 -8.80 -14.88 -9.66
N ARG A 227 -7.75 -14.65 -8.85
CA ARG A 227 -6.77 -15.65 -8.41
C ARG A 227 -6.74 -15.65 -6.87
N HIS A 228 -6.32 -16.74 -6.25
CA HIS A 228 -6.28 -16.86 -4.78
C HIS A 228 -4.88 -16.59 -4.23
N ALA A 229 -4.79 -15.76 -3.18
CA ALA A 229 -3.59 -15.61 -2.36
C ALA A 229 -3.65 -16.59 -1.17
N LEU A 230 -2.48 -17.07 -0.72
CA LEU A 230 -2.39 -18.17 0.25
C LEU A 230 -2.38 -17.73 1.73
N ARG A 231 -2.15 -16.44 2.04
CA ARG A 231 -2.30 -15.84 3.38
C ARG A 231 -2.09 -14.31 3.35
N TYR A 232 -2.92 -13.61 4.11
CA TYR A 232 -2.80 -12.18 4.44
C TYR A 232 -2.28 -12.04 5.88
N LEU A 233 -1.37 -11.10 6.12
CA LEU A 233 -0.88 -10.73 7.45
C LEU A 233 -0.87 -9.20 7.56
N SER A 234 -1.77 -8.64 8.36
CA SER A 234 -1.67 -7.27 8.88
C SER A 234 -0.87 -7.31 10.19
N ALA A 235 0.10 -6.40 10.36
CA ALA A 235 0.91 -6.30 11.56
C ALA A 235 0.47 -5.09 12.40
N GLU A 236 -0.18 -5.34 13.53
CA GLU A 236 -0.62 -4.32 14.50
C GLU A 236 0.51 -3.92 15.47
N GLY A 237 0.53 -2.64 15.86
CA GLY A 237 1.48 -2.07 16.80
C GLY A 237 1.12 -2.36 18.26
N LEU A 238 2.09 -2.86 19.04
CA LEU A 238 1.94 -3.10 20.49
C LEU A 238 2.25 -1.82 21.28
N SER A 239 1.30 -1.34 22.09
CA SER A 239 1.51 -0.34 23.14
C SER A 239 1.30 -0.95 24.53
N GLY A 240 2.21 -0.72 25.48
CA GLY A 240 2.09 -1.27 26.84
C GLY A 240 3.05 -0.64 27.86
N PHE A 241 2.71 -0.75 29.15
CA PHE A 241 3.47 -0.21 30.29
C PHE A 241 4.50 -1.19 30.86
N ALA A 242 5.57 -0.64 31.43
CA ALA A 242 6.46 -1.34 32.35
C ALA A 242 6.41 -0.69 33.74
N VAL A 243 6.14 -1.49 34.77
CA VAL A 243 6.16 -1.07 36.18
C VAL A 243 7.54 -1.43 36.75
N LEU A 244 8.32 -0.42 37.14
CA LEU A 244 9.61 -0.62 37.80
C LEU A 244 9.39 -0.78 39.31
N GLY A 245 9.58 -2.01 39.81
CA GLY A 245 9.68 -2.29 41.25
C GLY A 245 11.01 -1.81 41.83
N HIS A 246 11.03 -1.52 43.14
CA HIS A 246 12.21 -1.06 43.86
C HIS A 246 13.47 -1.92 43.60
N PRO A 247 14.66 -1.30 43.45
CA PRO A 247 15.91 -2.04 43.56
C PRO A 247 16.05 -2.58 44.99
N ARG A 248 16.05 -3.91 45.15
CA ARG A 248 16.60 -4.51 46.36
C ARG A 248 18.12 -4.34 46.29
N VAL A 249 18.64 -3.47 47.15
CA VAL A 249 20.06 -3.43 47.49
C VAL A 249 20.38 -4.76 48.16
N CYS A 250 20.98 -5.69 47.41
CA CYS A 250 21.70 -6.80 48.01
C CYS A 250 23.06 -6.28 48.44
N ALA A 251 23.23 -6.06 49.74
CA ALA A 251 24.52 -5.82 50.35
C ALA A 251 25.19 -7.17 50.65
N LYS A 252 26.40 -7.32 50.09
CA LYS A 252 27.37 -8.44 50.12
C LYS A 252 26.99 -9.71 49.39
#